data_AF-A0A355X8T1-F1
#
_entry.id   AF-A0A355X8T1-F1
#
_cell.length_a   1.000
_cell.length_b   1.000
_cell.length_c   1.000
_cell.angle_alpha   90.00
_cell.angle_beta   90.00
_cell.angle_gamma   90.00
#
_symmetry.space_group_name_H-M   'P 1'
#
loop_
_entity.id
_entity.type
_entity.pdbx_description
1 polymer ?
#
loop_
_entity_poly.entity_id
_entity_poly.type
_entity_poly.pdbx_seq_one_letter_code
_entity_poly.pdbx_strand_id
1 'polypeptide(L)' 'CGMMIYDLKKQDVNSGGSGCGCSASVLCSHILKNMERGKLKKVLFVATGALMSPTSNKQGNTIPGIAHAVLLER' A
#
# COMPACT_ATOMS: atom_id res chain seq x y z
N CYS A 1 -2.86 -2.81 2.49
CA CYS A 1 -1.59 -3.56 2.45
C CYS A 1 -0.76 -3.39 3.72
N GLY A 2 -0.59 -2.18 4.26
CA GLY A 2 0.24 -1.93 5.46
C GLY A 2 -0.04 -2.76 6.70
N MET A 3 -1.30 -3.10 6.93
CA MET A 3 -1.72 -3.96 8.05
C MET A 3 -1.41 -5.45 7.85
N MET A 4 -0.97 -5.85 6.65
CA MET A 4 -0.64 -7.24 6.31
C MET A 4 0.84 -7.57 6.51
N ILE A 5 1.70 -6.55 6.71
CA ILE A 5 3.15 -6.73 6.79
C ILE A 5 3.60 -7.06 8.22
N TYR A 6 2.93 -6.50 9.23
CA TYR A 6 3.38 -6.52 10.62
C TYR A 6 2.42 -7.29 11.53
N ASP A 7 2.96 -7.84 12.61
CA ASP A 7 2.15 -8.25 13.76
C ASP A 7 1.80 -7.02 14.60
N LEU A 8 0.57 -6.55 14.46
CA LEU A 8 0.07 -5.31 15.09
C LEU A 8 0.07 -5.35 16.62
N LYS A 9 0.14 -6.53 17.24
CA LYS A 9 0.16 -6.67 18.71
C LYS A 9 1.58 -6.67 19.26
N LYS A 10 2.54 -7.17 18.48
CA LYS A 10 3.93 -7.37 18.93
C LYS A 10 4.89 -6.30 18.42
N GLN A 11 4.55 -5.64 17.31
CA GLN A 11 5.39 -4.64 16.67
C GLN A 11 4.70 -3.28 16.77
N ASP A 12 5.40 -2.31 17.36
CA ASP A 12 4.90 -0.94 17.48
C ASP A 12 5.00 -0.22 16.13
N VAL A 13 3.98 -0.41 15.30
CA VAL A 13 3.87 0.21 13.96
C VAL A 13 2.74 1.22 13.89
N ASN A 14 2.19 1.63 15.03
CA ASN A 14 1.06 2.55 15.13
C ASN A 14 -0.09 2.14 14.18
N SER A 15 -0.37 2.97 13.17
CA SER A 15 -1.44 2.75 12.19
C SER A 15 -1.10 1.75 11.07
N GLY A 16 0.07 1.11 11.11
CA GLY A 16 0.53 0.10 10.15
C GLY A 16 1.58 0.59 9.15
N GLY A 17 1.89 -0.25 8.16
CA GLY A 17 2.89 0.05 7.14
C GLY A 17 2.45 1.10 6.10
N SER A 18 3.40 1.91 5.64
CA SER A 18 3.22 2.90 4.57
C SER A 18 4.42 2.94 3.61
N GLY A 19 4.35 3.78 2.58
CA GLY A 19 5.40 3.96 1.58
C GLY A 19 5.35 2.96 0.41
N CYS A 20 6.16 3.22 -0.61
CA CYS A 20 6.16 2.44 -1.86
C CYS A 20 6.56 0.97 -1.67
N GLY A 21 7.46 0.69 -0.72
CA GLY A 21 7.85 -0.67 -0.37
C GLY A 21 6.69 -1.48 0.21
N CYS A 22 5.81 -0.86 1.00
CA CYS A 22 4.69 -1.55 1.62
C CYS A 22 3.72 -2.14 0.58
N SER A 23 3.29 -1.32 -0.38
CA SER A 23 2.37 -1.76 -1.42
C SER A 23 3.03 -2.79 -2.36
N ALA A 24 4.29 -2.57 -2.75
CA ALA A 24 5.03 -3.48 -3.61
C ALA A 24 5.28 -4.84 -2.96
N SER A 25 5.76 -4.87 -1.72
CA SER A 25 6.05 -6.13 -1.02
C SER A 25 4.80 -6.99 -0.85
N VAL A 26 3.66 -6.41 -0.45
CA VAL A 26 2.41 -7.17 -0.27
C VAL A 26 1.87 -7.67 -1.61
N LEU A 27 1.89 -6.83 -2.65
CA LEU A 27 1.43 -7.25 -3.98
C LEU A 27 2.26 -8.43 -4.49
N CYS A 28 3.57 -8.26 -4.58
CA CYS A 28 4.45 -9.23 -5.24
C CYS A 28 4.64 -10.51 -4.42
N SER A 29 4.69 -10.43 -3.09
CA SER A 29 4.99 -11.60 -2.26
C SER A 29 3.75 -12.35 -1.78
N HIS A 30 2.62 -11.67 -1.58
CA HIS A 30 1.44 -12.27 -0.99
C HIS A 30 0.30 -12.38 -2.00
N ILE A 31 -0.11 -11.27 -2.62
CA ILE A 31 -1.28 -11.27 -3.51
C ILE A 31 -1.01 -12.08 -4.77
N LEU A 32 0.07 -11.80 -5.51
CA LEU A 32 0.38 -12.51 -6.75
C LEU A 32 0.60 -14.01 -6.51
N LYS A 33 1.26 -14.41 -5.42
CA LYS A 33 1.41 -15.83 -5.05
C LYS A 33 0.07 -16.51 -4.74
N ASN A 34 -0.87 -15.81 -4.11
CA ASN A 34 -2.20 -16.37 -3.87
C ASN A 34 -3.00 -16.47 -5.17
N MET A 35 -2.80 -15.56 -6.12
CA MET A 35 -3.37 -15.68 -7.47
C MET A 35 -2.77 -16.88 -8.21
N GLU A 36 -1.44 -17.07 -8.16
CA GLU A 36 -0.73 -18.24 -8.71
C GLU A 36 -1.16 -19.58 -8.10
N ARG A 37 -1.63 -19.57 -6.85
CA ARG A 37 -2.21 -20.75 -6.19
C ARG A 37 -3.71 -20.94 -6.47
N GLY A 38 -4.32 -20.07 -7.27
CA GLY A 38 -5.75 -20.11 -7.62
C GLY A 38 -6.68 -19.69 -6.47
N LYS A 39 -6.13 -19.16 -5.37
CA LYS A 39 -6.91 -18.69 -4.21
C LYS A 39 -7.57 -17.34 -4.45
N LEU A 40 -6.94 -16.51 -5.29
CA LEU A 40 -7.47 -15.24 -5.76
C LEU A 40 -7.60 -15.30 -7.28
N LYS A 41 -8.71 -14.82 -7.83
CA LYS A 41 -9.00 -14.87 -9.28
C LYS A 41 -9.03 -13.49 -9.93
N LYS A 42 -9.59 -12.51 -9.22
CA LYS A 42 -9.66 -11.11 -9.62
C LYS A 42 -9.31 -10.23 -8.45
N VAL A 43 -8.39 -9.30 -8.62
CA VAL A 43 -7.92 -8.38 -7.57
C VAL A 43 -7.83 -6.98 -8.15
N LEU A 44 -8.58 -6.03 -7.57
CA LEU A 44 -8.35 -4.62 -7.80
C LEU A 44 -7.30 -4.13 -6.80
N PHE A 45 -6.10 -3.85 -7.29
CA PHE A 45 -5.01 -3.31 -6.49
C PHE A 45 -4.95 -1.80 -6.65
N VAL A 46 -4.97 -1.05 -5.55
CA VAL A 46 -4.93 0.42 -5.57
C VAL A 46 -3.75 0.91 -4.74
N ALA A 47 -2.72 1.43 -5.40
CA ALA A 47 -1.60 2.08 -4.75
C ALA A 47 -1.93 3.54 -4.48
N THR A 48 -1.66 4.02 -3.27
CA THR A 48 -1.96 5.40 -2.84
C THR A 48 -0.68 6.15 -2.49
N GLY A 49 -0.71 7.47 -2.66
CA GLY A 49 0.40 8.36 -2.33
C GLY A 49 -0.09 9.71 -1.81
N ALA A 50 0.69 10.31 -0.93
CA ALA A 50 0.52 11.69 -0.49
C ALA A 50 1.64 12.54 -1.13
N LEU A 51 1.24 13.54 -1.91
CA LEU A 51 2.17 14.41 -2.64
C LEU A 51 2.57 15.55 -1.72
N MET A 52 3.70 15.43 -1.03
CA MET A 52 4.15 16.44 -0.08
C MET A 52 5.64 16.74 -0.18
N SER A 53 6.04 17.90 0.35
CA SER A 53 7.43 18.25 0.58
C SER A 53 7.55 19.05 1.88
N PRO A 54 8.72 19.04 2.55
CA PRO A 54 8.92 19.84 3.76
C PRO A 54 8.61 21.33 3.54
N THR A 55 8.96 21.87 2.37
CA THR A 55 8.69 23.25 2.00
C THR A 55 7.20 23.53 1.88
N SER A 56 6.47 22.71 1.12
CA SER A 56 5.02 22.88 0.91
C SER A 56 4.26 22.82 2.24
N ASN A 57 4.62 21.87 3.10
CA ASN A 57 3.98 21.70 4.41
C ASN A 57 4.23 22.92 5.33
N LYS A 58 5.47 23.43 5.34
CA LYS A 58 5.83 24.61 6.16
C LYS A 58 5.24 25.92 5.64
N GLN A 59 4.86 25.98 4.36
CA GLN A 59 4.16 27.11 3.76
C GLN A 59 2.64 27.07 4.00
N GLY A 60 2.13 26.05 4.69
CA GLY A 60 0.70 25.91 4.97
C GLY A 60 -0.13 25.42 3.78
N ASN A 61 0.51 24.91 2.73
CA ASN A 61 -0.21 24.29 1.61
C ASN A 61 -0.86 22.98 2.07
N THR A 62 -1.95 22.61 1.42
CA THR A 62 -2.60 21.31 1.63
C THR A 62 -1.72 20.17 1.09
N ILE A 63 -1.99 18.93 1.52
CA ILE A 63 -1.33 17.72 1.03
C ILE A 63 -2.28 17.01 0.04
N PRO A 64 -2.03 17.06 -1.27
CA PRO A 64 -2.81 16.32 -2.25
C PRO A 64 -2.59 14.81 -2.13
N GLY A 65 -3.67 14.03 -2.26
CA GLY A 65 -3.62 12.58 -2.37
C GLY A 65 -3.76 12.11 -3.82
N ILE A 66 -3.14 10.98 -4.15
CA ILE A 66 -3.29 10.31 -5.44
C ILE A 66 -3.49 8.81 -5.24
N ALA A 67 -4.22 8.17 -6.15
CA ALA A 67 -4.40 6.73 -6.19
C ALA A 67 -4.32 6.22 -7.63
N HIS A 68 -3.59 5.12 -7.84
CA HIS A 68 -3.53 4.42 -9.12
C HIS A 68 -4.02 2.99 -8.93
N ALA A 69 -5.01 2.61 -9.74
CA ALA A 69 -5.65 1.31 -9.68
C ALA A 69 -5.21 0.41 -10.85
N VAL A 70 -4.97 -0.87 -10.54
CA VAL A 70 -4.66 -1.92 -11.51
C VAL A 70 -5.55 -3.11 -11.23
N LEU A 71 -6.29 -3.57 -12.24
CA LEU A 71 -7.04 -4.82 -12.17
C LEU A 71 -6.13 -5.97 -12.58
N LEU A 72 -5.99 -6.95 -11.69
CA LEU A 72 -5.22 -8.17 -11.92
C LEU A 72 -6.21 -9.34 -12.02
N GLU A 73 -6.15 -10.08 -13.12
CA GLU A 73 -6.97 -11.28 -13.34
C GLU A 73 -6.09 -12.45 -13.76
N ARG A 74 -6.56 -13.66 -13.45
CA ARG A 74 -5.93 -14.92 -13.85
C ARG A 74 -6.92 -15.80 -14.59
#